data_AF-A0A1H1UEJ4-F1
#
_entry.id   AF-A0A1H1UEJ4-F1
#
_cell.length_a   1.000
_cell.length_b   1.000
_cell.length_c   1.000
_cell.angle_alpha   90.00
_cell.angle_beta   90.00
_cell.angle_gamma   90.00
#
_symmetry.space_group_name_H-M   'P 1'
#
loop_
_entity.id
_entity.type
_entity.pdbx_description
1 polymer ?
#
loop_
_entity_poly.entity_id
_entity_poly.type
_entity_poly.pdbx_seq_one_letter_code
_entity_poly.pdbx_strand_id
1 'polypeptide(L)'
;MNSTSIEEILAQLGSGDIVPYLGPGVLRGVVDRLSGKPIPADSDSLILAMTGGQPMSPRLMYEFPRAAMHLENKKGRSYIERFLTQTYASDHWTPSPFHQWLADQRLPYVIDCNRDTQLQRCYADRAHTLVVGAARIAATPYRFDLYQFDAGHYRAIELAEVDAELPVLFKPLGTPLPRPGYVASDADFVDYITELMGGFAVPAWLKLKRKNKRYLFLGMRFNRDTERMVMSDLIHDAAPAAGWALIGAPSEKESKVCARKHLQLIDADWSRLFALANPEAAADTVRVA
;
A
#
# COMPACT_ATOMS: atom_id res chain seq x y z
N MET A 1 20.74 -15.33 12.56
CA MET A 1 21.09 -13.90 12.42
C MET A 1 19.91 -13.01 12.01
N ASN A 2 18.81 -13.52 11.43
CA ASN A 2 17.65 -12.69 11.04
C ASN A 2 16.74 -12.24 12.19
N SER A 3 16.67 -12.96 13.31
CA SER A 3 15.75 -12.64 14.42
C SER A 3 16.09 -11.31 15.12
N THR A 4 17.39 -11.05 15.32
CA THR A 4 17.88 -9.84 16.00
C THR A 4 17.43 -8.57 15.29
N SER A 5 17.43 -8.54 13.96
CA SER A 5 16.97 -7.38 13.18
C SER A 5 15.46 -7.15 13.25
N ILE A 6 14.63 -8.20 13.39
CA ILE A 6 13.16 -8.04 13.44
C ILE A 6 12.71 -7.54 14.82
N GLU A 7 13.33 -8.06 15.88
CA GLU A 7 13.09 -7.61 17.26
C GLU A 7 13.47 -6.14 17.43
N GLU A 8 14.59 -5.70 16.84
CA GLU A 8 15.00 -4.29 16.80
C GLU A 8 13.98 -3.40 16.08
N ILE A 9 13.46 -3.85 14.93
CA ILE A 9 12.41 -3.13 14.19
C ILE A 9 11.17 -2.97 15.07
N LEU A 10 10.72 -4.03 15.73
CA LEU A 10 9.54 -4.00 16.60
C LEU A 10 9.75 -3.05 17.79
N ALA A 11 10.92 -3.08 18.42
CA ALA A 11 11.26 -2.19 19.53
C ALA A 11 11.29 -0.70 19.13
N GLN A 12 11.63 -0.40 17.87
CA GLN A 12 11.75 0.96 17.35
C GLN A 12 10.48 1.46 16.64
N LEU A 13 9.54 0.58 16.28
CA LEU A 13 8.38 0.93 15.47
C LEU A 13 7.56 2.08 16.10
N GLY A 14 7.37 2.04 17.41
CA GLY A 14 6.65 3.05 18.18
C GLY A 14 7.34 4.43 18.27
N SER A 15 8.59 4.59 17.84
CA SER A 15 9.27 5.90 17.85
C SER A 15 8.72 6.87 16.80
N GLY A 16 8.04 6.34 15.76
CA GLY A 16 7.59 7.12 14.62
C GLY A 16 8.68 7.46 13.59
N ASP A 17 9.89 6.91 13.74
CA ASP A 17 10.97 7.04 12.74
C ASP A 17 10.95 5.99 11.65
N ILE A 18 10.22 4.89 11.90
CA ILE A 18 9.97 3.83 10.94
C ILE A 18 8.61 4.09 10.27
N VAL A 19 8.61 4.21 8.95
CA VAL A 19 7.41 4.36 8.12
C VAL A 19 7.10 3.01 7.47
N PRO A 20 6.03 2.31 7.89
CA PRO A 20 5.59 1.11 7.20
C PRO A 20 5.16 1.42 5.77
N TYR A 21 5.60 0.57 4.85
CA TYR A 21 5.23 0.60 3.44
C TYR A 21 4.58 -0.74 3.10
N LEU A 22 3.27 -0.73 2.89
CA LEU A 22 2.46 -1.94 2.73
C LEU A 22 2.24 -2.28 1.26
N GLY A 23 2.50 -3.54 0.93
CA GLY A 23 2.22 -4.13 -0.38
C GLY A 23 1.09 -5.14 -0.37
N PRO A 24 0.74 -5.70 -1.54
CA PRO A 24 -0.38 -6.64 -1.69
C PRO A 24 -0.26 -7.89 -0.81
N GLY A 25 0.98 -8.30 -0.47
CA GLY A 25 1.20 -9.45 0.38
C GLY A 25 0.61 -9.34 1.78
N VAL A 26 0.39 -8.14 2.33
CA VAL A 26 -0.20 -7.96 3.68
C VAL A 26 -1.69 -8.29 3.74
N LEU A 27 -2.34 -8.41 2.58
CA LEU A 27 -3.73 -8.83 2.48
C LEU A 27 -3.89 -10.36 2.49
N ARG A 28 -2.79 -11.13 2.49
CA ARG A 28 -2.87 -12.60 2.59
C ARG A 28 -3.54 -13.00 3.90
N GLY A 29 -4.59 -13.82 3.79
CA GLY A 29 -5.45 -14.24 4.90
C GLY A 29 -6.77 -13.46 4.99
N VAL A 30 -6.91 -12.35 4.24
CA VAL A 30 -8.20 -11.67 4.05
C VAL A 30 -8.99 -12.41 2.98
N VAL A 31 -10.20 -12.82 3.33
CA VAL A 31 -11.08 -13.63 2.47
C VAL A 31 -12.49 -13.06 2.44
N ASP A 32 -13.22 -13.33 1.37
CA ASP A 32 -14.65 -13.02 1.29
C ASP A 32 -15.41 -13.90 2.29
N ARG A 33 -16.25 -13.27 3.12
CA ARG A 33 -16.96 -13.95 4.22
C ARG A 33 -17.92 -15.04 3.74
N LEU A 34 -18.43 -14.93 2.50
CA LEU A 34 -19.39 -15.88 1.96
C LEU A 34 -18.73 -17.01 1.19
N SER A 35 -17.83 -16.68 0.26
CA SER A 35 -17.21 -17.65 -0.65
C SER A 35 -15.88 -18.21 -0.14
N GLY A 36 -15.27 -17.60 0.88
CA GLY A 36 -13.93 -17.97 1.38
C GLY A 36 -12.80 -17.67 0.39
N LYS A 37 -13.08 -17.02 -0.75
CA LYS A 37 -12.07 -16.68 -1.74
C LYS A 37 -11.14 -15.59 -1.21
N PRO A 38 -9.83 -15.65 -1.50
CA PRO A 38 -8.89 -14.61 -1.08
C PRO A 38 -9.20 -13.29 -1.77
N ILE A 39 -8.94 -12.18 -1.09
CA ILE A 39 -9.01 -10.85 -1.69
C ILE A 39 -8.01 -10.73 -2.85
N PRO A 40 -8.45 -10.34 -4.06
CA PRO A 40 -7.52 -10.02 -5.14
C PRO A 40 -6.67 -8.82 -4.75
N ALA A 41 -5.35 -8.94 -4.84
CA ALA A 41 -4.43 -7.89 -4.39
C ALA A 41 -3.16 -7.83 -5.23
N ASP A 42 -2.54 -8.99 -5.49
CA ASP A 42 -1.43 -9.08 -6.42
C ASP A 42 -1.87 -8.97 -7.88
N SER A 43 -0.90 -8.84 -8.78
CA SER A 43 -1.13 -8.69 -10.21
C SER A 43 -2.03 -9.78 -10.79
N ASP A 44 -1.71 -11.05 -10.53
CA ASP A 44 -2.34 -12.17 -11.23
C ASP A 44 -3.78 -12.37 -10.74
N SER A 45 -3.98 -12.31 -9.42
CA SER A 45 -5.30 -12.37 -8.79
C SER A 45 -6.22 -11.23 -9.23
N LEU A 46 -5.68 -10.00 -9.34
CA LEU A 46 -6.43 -8.85 -9.86
C LEU A 46 -6.84 -9.02 -11.33
N ILE A 47 -5.94 -9.52 -12.18
CA ILE A 47 -6.26 -9.76 -13.59
C ILE A 47 -7.37 -10.80 -13.69
N LEU A 48 -7.23 -11.94 -13.00
CA LEU A 48 -8.23 -12.99 -13.01
C LEU A 48 -9.58 -12.51 -12.45
N ALA A 49 -9.59 -11.74 -11.37
CA ALA A 49 -10.82 -11.17 -10.84
C ALA A 49 -11.50 -10.23 -11.84
N MET A 50 -10.72 -9.38 -12.51
CA MET A 50 -11.21 -8.42 -13.50
C MET A 50 -11.76 -9.08 -14.78
N THR A 51 -11.35 -10.31 -15.08
CA THR A 51 -11.76 -11.09 -16.24
C THR A 51 -12.69 -12.26 -15.92
N GLY A 52 -13.21 -12.34 -14.69
CA GLY A 52 -14.15 -13.41 -14.30
C GLY A 52 -13.50 -14.80 -14.25
N GLY A 53 -12.22 -14.86 -13.87
CA GLY A 53 -11.41 -16.08 -13.75
C GLY A 53 -10.76 -16.55 -15.05
N GLN A 54 -10.97 -15.83 -16.16
CA GLN A 54 -10.41 -16.23 -17.46
C GLN A 54 -9.03 -15.58 -17.67
N PRO A 55 -7.94 -16.36 -17.83
CA PRO A 55 -6.63 -15.78 -18.07
C PRO A 55 -6.59 -15.01 -19.39
N MET A 56 -5.83 -13.92 -19.41
CA MET A 56 -5.54 -13.17 -20.64
C MET A 56 -4.32 -13.77 -21.35
N SER A 57 -3.92 -13.18 -22.49
CA SER A 57 -2.68 -13.59 -23.16
C SER A 57 -1.45 -13.40 -22.24
N PRO A 58 -0.37 -14.19 -22.41
CA PRO A 58 0.82 -14.10 -21.56
C PRO A 58 1.40 -12.67 -21.43
N ARG A 59 1.30 -11.88 -22.52
CA ARG A 59 1.72 -10.48 -22.52
C ARG A 59 0.90 -9.62 -21.54
N LEU A 60 -0.42 -9.82 -21.48
CA LEU A 60 -1.35 -9.07 -20.63
C LEU A 60 -1.36 -9.59 -19.19
N MET A 61 -1.08 -10.89 -18.99
CA MET A 61 -0.90 -11.49 -17.66
C MET A 61 0.38 -11.03 -16.96
N TYR A 62 1.29 -10.33 -17.65
CA TYR A 62 2.57 -9.93 -17.07
C TYR A 62 2.43 -8.99 -15.87
N GLU A 63 1.50 -8.02 -15.92
CA GLU A 63 1.24 -7.09 -14.82
C GLU A 63 -0.18 -6.50 -14.91
N PHE A 64 -0.84 -6.31 -13.77
CA PHE A 64 -2.19 -5.76 -13.70
C PHE A 64 -2.37 -4.44 -14.47
N PRO A 65 -1.44 -3.45 -14.38
CA PRO A 65 -1.62 -2.18 -15.09
C PRO A 65 -1.78 -2.31 -16.60
N ARG A 66 -1.11 -3.29 -17.19
CA ARG A 66 -1.20 -3.60 -18.62
C ARG A 66 -2.54 -4.21 -18.99
N ALA A 67 -3.02 -5.17 -18.19
CA ALA A 67 -4.35 -5.74 -18.37
C ALA A 67 -5.45 -4.68 -18.19
N ALA A 68 -5.29 -3.81 -17.18
CA ALA A 68 -6.19 -2.70 -16.91
C ALA A 68 -6.22 -1.72 -18.09
N MET A 69 -5.08 -1.33 -18.66
CA MET A 69 -5.03 -0.50 -19.86
C MET A 69 -5.76 -1.16 -21.04
N HIS A 70 -5.55 -2.46 -21.26
CA HIS A 70 -6.22 -3.17 -22.34
C HIS A 70 -7.75 -3.14 -22.19
N LEU A 71 -8.26 -3.39 -20.98
CA LEU A 71 -9.70 -3.37 -20.72
C LEU A 71 -10.26 -1.95 -20.66
N GLU A 72 -9.50 -0.96 -20.19
CA GLU A 72 -9.86 0.46 -20.23
C GLU A 72 -10.04 0.92 -21.69
N ASN A 73 -9.11 0.59 -22.58
CA ASN A 73 -9.22 0.93 -24.00
C ASN A 73 -10.45 0.28 -24.68
N LYS A 74 -10.88 -0.91 -24.20
CA LYS A 74 -11.99 -1.66 -24.78
C LYS A 74 -13.37 -1.30 -24.17
N LYS A 75 -13.41 -1.04 -22.87
CA LYS A 75 -14.65 -0.90 -22.07
C LYS A 75 -14.78 0.46 -21.38
N GLY A 76 -13.81 1.34 -21.55
CA GLY A 76 -13.74 2.65 -20.92
C GLY A 76 -13.24 2.61 -19.47
N ARG A 77 -12.90 3.79 -18.95
CA ARG A 77 -12.41 4.00 -17.58
C ARG A 77 -13.38 3.53 -16.50
N SER A 78 -14.68 3.77 -16.72
CA SER A 78 -15.74 3.39 -15.78
C SER A 78 -15.79 1.88 -15.52
N TYR A 79 -15.30 1.05 -16.44
CA TYR A 79 -15.16 -0.40 -16.21
C TYR A 79 -14.14 -0.71 -15.12
N ILE A 80 -12.96 -0.08 -15.17
CA ILE A 80 -11.87 -0.29 -14.19
C ILE A 80 -12.29 0.25 -12.83
N GLU A 81 -12.85 1.46 -12.78
CA GLU A 81 -13.31 2.07 -11.53
C GLU A 81 -14.42 1.26 -10.89
N ARG A 82 -15.41 0.79 -11.66
CA ARG A 82 -16.48 -0.07 -11.14
C ARG A 82 -15.92 -1.39 -10.62
N PHE A 83 -15.01 -2.04 -11.35
CA PHE A 83 -14.38 -3.28 -10.91
C PHE A 83 -13.64 -3.11 -9.59
N LEU A 84 -12.76 -2.11 -9.48
CA LEU A 84 -11.99 -1.87 -8.25
C LEU A 84 -12.89 -1.45 -7.09
N THR A 85 -13.92 -0.63 -7.34
CA THR A 85 -14.87 -0.21 -6.30
C THR A 85 -15.70 -1.39 -5.81
N GLN A 86 -16.22 -2.23 -6.71
CA GLN A 86 -16.94 -3.45 -6.33
C GLN A 86 -16.05 -4.43 -5.56
N THR A 87 -14.77 -4.50 -5.92
CA THR A 87 -13.80 -5.36 -5.23
C THR A 87 -13.52 -4.84 -3.82
N TYR A 88 -13.35 -3.53 -3.62
CA TYR A 88 -12.71 -3.00 -2.40
C TYR A 88 -13.60 -2.17 -1.48
N ALA A 89 -14.73 -1.63 -1.95
CA ALA A 89 -15.53 -0.70 -1.16
C ALA A 89 -16.37 -1.39 -0.08
N SER A 90 -16.87 -2.59 -0.37
CA SER A 90 -17.78 -3.34 0.48
C SER A 90 -17.12 -3.99 1.69
N ASP A 91 -17.92 -4.36 2.68
CA ASP A 91 -17.52 -4.94 3.96
C ASP A 91 -17.54 -6.47 4.02
N HIS A 92 -17.72 -7.12 2.87
CA HIS A 92 -17.76 -8.58 2.76
C HIS A 92 -16.40 -9.26 3.03
N TRP A 93 -15.28 -8.53 3.01
CA TRP A 93 -13.99 -9.07 3.40
C TRP A 93 -13.89 -9.29 4.92
N THR A 94 -13.19 -10.34 5.35
CA THR A 94 -12.82 -10.52 6.75
C THR A 94 -11.91 -9.38 7.21
N PRO A 95 -11.96 -8.98 8.50
CA PRO A 95 -11.00 -8.01 9.04
C PRO A 95 -9.62 -8.62 9.07
N SER A 96 -8.59 -7.84 8.77
CA SER A 96 -7.20 -8.28 8.84
C SER A 96 -6.60 -8.04 10.23
N PRO A 97 -6.21 -9.09 10.98
CA PRO A 97 -5.54 -8.92 12.28
C PRO A 97 -4.22 -8.14 12.17
N PHE A 98 -3.52 -8.27 11.05
CA PHE A 98 -2.29 -7.53 10.77
C PHE A 98 -2.55 -6.02 10.66
N HIS A 99 -3.58 -5.60 9.92
CA HIS A 99 -3.90 -4.18 9.78
C HIS A 99 -4.38 -3.58 11.11
N GLN A 100 -5.14 -4.35 11.91
CA GLN A 100 -5.54 -3.92 13.24
C GLN A 100 -4.32 -3.71 14.14
N TRP A 101 -3.43 -4.71 14.22
CA TRP A 101 -2.20 -4.61 15.01
C TRP A 101 -1.34 -3.41 14.60
N LEU A 102 -1.20 -3.16 13.30
CA LEU A 102 -0.44 -2.02 12.79
C LEU A 102 -1.09 -0.68 13.18
N ALA A 103 -2.42 -0.59 13.08
CA ALA A 103 -3.17 0.60 13.50
C ALA A 103 -3.03 0.84 15.01
N ASP A 104 -3.00 -0.20 15.83
CA ASP A 104 -2.83 -0.09 17.28
C ASP A 104 -1.47 0.51 17.68
N GLN A 105 -0.46 0.46 16.80
CA GLN A 105 0.84 1.11 17.01
C GLN A 105 0.77 2.65 16.97
N ARG A 106 -0.34 3.24 16.51
CA ARG A 106 -0.56 4.70 16.42
C ARG A 106 0.54 5.46 15.68
N LEU A 107 1.04 4.89 14.59
CA LEU A 107 2.15 5.46 13.83
C LEU A 107 1.78 6.79 13.17
N PRO A 108 2.71 7.79 13.16
CA PRO A 108 2.43 9.12 12.63
C PRO A 108 2.35 9.14 11.09
N TYR A 109 2.85 8.11 10.41
CA TYR A 109 2.85 8.02 8.96
C TYR A 109 2.92 6.56 8.49
N VAL A 110 1.96 6.15 7.66
CA VAL A 110 1.95 4.84 6.98
C VAL A 110 1.67 5.05 5.49
N ILE A 111 2.41 4.31 4.65
CA ILE A 111 2.19 4.24 3.20
C ILE A 111 1.54 2.88 2.90
N ASP A 112 0.38 2.89 2.25
CA ASP A 112 -0.36 1.69 1.89
C ASP A 112 -0.64 1.68 0.39
N CYS A 113 0.12 0.87 -0.36
CA CYS A 113 -0.04 0.73 -1.81
C CYS A 113 -1.24 -0.14 -2.20
N ASN A 114 -1.99 -0.68 -1.26
CA ASN A 114 -3.19 -1.44 -1.57
C ASN A 114 -4.37 -0.51 -1.81
N ARG A 115 -5.33 -0.94 -2.64
CA ARG A 115 -6.54 -0.17 -2.96
C ARG A 115 -7.74 -0.51 -2.08
N ASP A 116 -7.58 -1.43 -1.14
CA ASP A 116 -8.61 -1.84 -0.19
C ASP A 116 -8.79 -0.83 0.95
N THR A 117 -9.73 -1.12 1.85
CA THR A 117 -10.13 -0.24 2.95
C THR A 117 -9.78 -0.76 4.34
N GLN A 118 -9.04 -1.88 4.47
CA GLN A 118 -8.71 -2.51 5.75
C GLN A 118 -8.07 -1.52 6.71
N LEU A 119 -6.97 -0.86 6.29
CA LEU A 119 -6.27 0.09 7.15
C LEU A 119 -7.10 1.35 7.45
N GLN A 120 -7.84 1.86 6.47
CA GLN A 120 -8.73 3.02 6.67
C GLN A 120 -9.79 2.74 7.74
N ARG A 121 -10.35 1.52 7.75
CA ARG A 121 -11.33 1.10 8.76
C ARG A 121 -10.71 0.98 10.15
N CYS A 122 -9.50 0.43 10.26
CA CYS A 122 -8.77 0.36 11.52
C CYS A 122 -8.39 1.74 12.08
N TYR A 123 -8.32 2.78 11.24
CA TYR A 123 -8.02 4.16 11.63
C TYR A 123 -9.27 4.97 12.01
N ALA A 124 -10.46 4.39 11.95
CA ALA A 124 -11.72 5.11 12.17
C ALA A 124 -11.97 5.55 13.62
N ASP A 125 -11.09 5.19 14.56
CA ASP A 125 -11.14 5.56 15.98
C ASP A 125 -10.35 6.84 16.31
N ARG A 126 -9.70 7.47 15.33
CA ARG A 126 -8.86 8.67 15.53
C ARG A 126 -8.93 9.63 14.36
N ALA A 127 -8.74 10.91 14.65
CA ALA A 127 -8.53 11.90 13.61
C ALA A 127 -7.23 11.61 12.84
N HIS A 128 -7.27 11.71 11.52
CA HIS A 128 -6.11 11.45 10.66
C HIS A 128 -6.26 12.15 9.31
N THR A 129 -5.12 12.39 8.65
CA THR A 129 -5.08 12.91 7.28
C THR A 129 -4.89 11.75 6.31
N LEU A 130 -5.83 11.59 5.37
CA LEU A 130 -5.75 10.65 4.25
C LEU A 130 -5.25 11.39 3.02
N VAL A 131 -4.14 10.91 2.46
CA VAL A 131 -3.61 11.35 1.17
C VAL A 131 -3.91 10.25 0.16
N VAL A 132 -4.57 10.59 -0.96
CA VAL A 132 -4.95 9.61 -2.00
C VAL A 132 -4.29 10.01 -3.30
N GLY A 133 -3.49 9.13 -3.90
CA GLY A 133 -2.88 9.40 -5.21
C GLY A 133 -3.94 9.44 -6.32
N ALA A 134 -3.78 10.38 -7.24
CA ALA A 134 -4.69 10.58 -8.38
C ALA A 134 -3.89 10.52 -9.69
N ALA A 135 -4.34 9.70 -10.64
CA ALA A 135 -3.59 9.48 -11.89
C ALA A 135 -3.83 10.56 -12.96
N ARG A 136 -5.03 11.16 -13.00
CA ARG A 136 -5.44 12.05 -14.08
C ARG A 136 -5.52 13.50 -13.63
N ILE A 137 -5.53 14.40 -14.61
CA ILE A 137 -5.64 15.85 -14.39
C ILE A 137 -6.90 16.14 -13.55
N ALA A 138 -6.66 16.67 -12.35
CA ALA A 138 -7.69 17.22 -11.49
C ALA A 138 -7.84 18.72 -11.76
N ALA A 139 -8.77 19.37 -11.06
CA ALA A 139 -8.88 20.83 -11.07
C ALA A 139 -7.61 21.54 -10.54
N THR A 140 -6.73 20.80 -9.86
CA THR A 140 -5.46 21.28 -9.32
C THR A 140 -4.29 20.67 -10.11
N PRO A 141 -3.09 21.31 -10.08
CA PRO A 141 -1.89 20.73 -10.69
C PRO A 141 -1.39 19.48 -9.94
N TYR A 142 -1.94 19.17 -8.77
CA TYR A 142 -1.48 18.06 -7.94
C TYR A 142 -2.07 16.72 -8.38
N ARG A 143 -1.34 15.64 -8.11
CA ARG A 143 -1.76 14.25 -8.30
C ARG A 143 -2.13 13.58 -6.99
N PHE A 144 -2.80 14.32 -6.11
CA PHE A 144 -3.37 13.78 -4.90
C PHE A 144 -4.64 14.51 -4.51
N ASP A 145 -5.56 13.78 -3.88
CA ASP A 145 -6.65 14.34 -3.09
C ASP A 145 -6.28 14.28 -1.60
N LEU A 146 -6.79 15.24 -0.82
CA LEU A 146 -6.62 15.28 0.62
C LEU A 146 -7.98 15.18 1.33
N TYR A 147 -8.01 14.38 2.37
CA TYR A 147 -9.17 14.26 3.25
C TYR A 147 -8.71 14.25 4.71
N GLN A 148 -9.48 14.91 5.57
CA GLN A 148 -9.38 14.72 7.00
C GLN A 148 -10.48 13.77 7.45
N PHE A 149 -10.12 12.73 8.18
CA PHE A 149 -11.09 11.98 8.96
C PHE A 149 -11.23 12.62 10.33
N ASP A 150 -12.46 12.92 10.72
CA ASP A 150 -12.80 13.35 12.07
C ASP A 150 -14.27 13.01 12.35
N ALA A 151 -14.60 12.75 13.62
CA ALA A 151 -15.97 12.44 14.05
C ALA A 151 -16.71 11.43 13.14
N GLY A 152 -16.04 10.34 12.75
CA GLY A 152 -16.63 9.22 12.01
C GLY A 152 -16.79 9.42 10.50
N HIS A 153 -16.32 10.52 9.92
CA HIS A 153 -16.45 10.76 8.48
C HIS A 153 -15.21 11.44 7.89
N TYR A 154 -15.00 11.25 6.59
CA TYR A 154 -14.01 11.99 5.83
C TYR A 154 -14.61 13.27 5.26
N ARG A 155 -13.85 14.35 5.31
CA ARG A 155 -14.12 15.63 4.64
C ARG A 155 -12.94 15.96 3.73
N ALA A 156 -13.22 16.38 2.49
CA ALA A 156 -12.18 16.90 1.60
C ALA A 156 -11.61 18.20 2.18
N ILE A 157 -10.28 18.35 2.12
CA ILE A 157 -9.56 19.52 2.62
C ILE A 157 -8.57 20.01 1.58
N GLU A 158 -8.24 21.29 1.63
CA GLU A 158 -7.14 21.87 0.85
C GLU A 158 -5.81 21.82 1.63
N LEU A 159 -4.69 22.02 0.94
CA LEU A 159 -3.36 22.02 1.56
C LEU A 159 -3.22 22.99 2.74
N ALA A 160 -3.91 24.13 2.69
CA ALA A 160 -3.88 25.15 3.75
C ALA A 160 -4.65 24.74 5.02
N GLU A 161 -5.54 23.75 4.92
CA GLU A 161 -6.35 23.25 6.04
C GLU A 161 -5.68 22.05 6.76
N VAL A 162 -4.56 21.54 6.24
CA VAL A 162 -3.91 20.36 6.81
C VAL A 162 -3.37 20.66 8.20
N ASP A 163 -3.82 19.88 9.18
CA ASP A 163 -3.17 19.75 10.47
C ASP A 163 -1.99 18.76 10.37
N ALA A 164 -0.77 19.27 10.52
CA ALA A 164 0.47 18.50 10.38
C ALA A 164 0.73 17.54 11.56
N GLU A 165 0.07 17.76 12.70
CA GLU A 165 0.18 16.93 13.90
C GLU A 165 -0.62 15.62 13.77
N LEU A 166 -1.63 15.59 12.89
CA LEU A 166 -2.41 14.39 12.65
C LEU A 166 -1.57 13.26 12.02
N PRO A 167 -1.85 11.99 12.37
CA PRO A 167 -1.26 10.85 11.69
C PRO A 167 -1.69 10.82 10.22
N VAL A 168 -0.80 10.31 9.37
CA VAL A 168 -1.00 10.27 7.92
C VAL A 168 -1.19 8.86 7.44
N LEU A 169 -2.27 8.62 6.71
CA LEU A 169 -2.44 7.43 5.88
C LEU A 169 -2.31 7.83 4.42
N PHE A 170 -1.24 7.39 3.76
CA PHE A 170 -1.02 7.68 2.34
C PHE A 170 -1.33 6.45 1.50
N LYS A 171 -2.35 6.55 0.65
CA LYS A 171 -2.73 5.53 -0.34
C LYS A 171 -2.36 5.99 -1.76
N PRO A 172 -1.09 5.83 -2.19
CA PRO A 172 -0.61 6.35 -3.47
C PRO A 172 -1.30 5.74 -4.70
N LEU A 173 -1.85 4.52 -4.58
CA LEU A 173 -2.52 3.85 -5.71
C LEU A 173 -4.05 4.03 -5.71
N GLY A 174 -4.56 4.83 -4.78
CA GLY A 174 -5.99 5.11 -4.67
C GLY A 174 -6.74 4.20 -3.69
N THR A 175 -8.04 4.45 -3.58
CA THR A 175 -8.97 3.76 -2.68
C THR A 175 -10.43 4.06 -3.10
N PRO A 176 -11.41 3.20 -2.75
CA PRO A 176 -12.82 3.52 -2.90
C PRO A 176 -13.32 4.61 -1.94
N LEU A 177 -12.63 4.88 -0.83
CA LEU A 177 -13.13 5.78 0.24
C LEU A 177 -12.24 7.01 0.44
N PRO A 178 -12.82 8.20 0.66
CA PRO A 178 -14.26 8.50 0.69
C PRO A 178 -14.91 8.67 -0.69
N ARG A 179 -14.07 8.88 -1.71
CA ARG A 179 -14.48 8.97 -3.11
C ARG A 179 -13.60 8.00 -3.91
N PRO A 180 -14.19 7.15 -4.78
CA PRO A 180 -13.40 6.25 -5.60
C PRO A 180 -12.40 6.98 -6.49
N GLY A 181 -11.14 6.59 -6.39
CA GLY A 181 -10.05 7.08 -7.23
C GLY A 181 -8.93 6.06 -7.24
N TYR A 182 -8.33 5.79 -8.42
CA TYR A 182 -7.35 4.71 -8.57
C TYR A 182 -6.25 5.09 -9.58
N VAL A 183 -5.00 4.78 -9.25
CA VAL A 183 -3.91 4.66 -10.22
C VAL A 183 -3.89 3.19 -10.62
N ALA A 184 -4.34 2.82 -11.83
CA ALA A 184 -4.60 1.42 -12.17
C ALA A 184 -3.96 0.99 -13.49
N SER A 185 -4.14 1.72 -14.58
CA SER A 185 -3.66 1.34 -15.91
C SER A 185 -2.22 1.80 -16.18
N ASP A 186 -1.54 1.24 -17.20
CA ASP A 186 -0.20 1.70 -17.61
C ASP A 186 -0.16 3.22 -17.83
N ALA A 187 -1.19 3.78 -18.48
CA ALA A 187 -1.32 5.21 -18.70
C ALA A 187 -1.41 6.00 -17.37
N ASP A 188 -2.18 5.49 -16.40
CA ASP A 188 -2.26 6.11 -15.08
C ASP A 188 -0.90 6.13 -14.37
N PHE A 189 -0.13 5.04 -14.46
CA PHE A 189 1.19 4.97 -13.85
C PHE A 189 2.21 5.87 -14.53
N VAL A 190 2.18 6.00 -15.85
CA VAL A 190 3.03 6.95 -16.58
C VAL A 190 2.76 8.37 -16.09
N ASP A 191 1.49 8.78 -16.06
CA ASP A 191 1.09 10.11 -15.60
C ASP A 191 1.48 10.32 -14.11
N TYR A 192 1.13 9.36 -13.25
CA TYR A 192 1.38 9.46 -11.81
C TYR A 192 2.87 9.47 -11.45
N ILE A 193 3.69 8.61 -12.06
CA ILE A 193 5.13 8.55 -11.81
C ILE A 193 5.81 9.82 -12.31
N THR A 194 5.41 10.36 -13.46
CA THR A 194 5.96 11.63 -13.97
C THR A 194 5.77 12.76 -12.94
N GLU A 195 4.62 12.77 -12.28
CA GLU A 195 4.26 13.80 -11.30
C GLU A 195 4.83 13.51 -9.90
N LEU A 196 5.11 12.24 -9.57
CA LEU A 196 5.94 11.87 -8.43
C LEU A 196 7.36 12.43 -8.60
N MET A 197 7.98 12.23 -9.77
CA MET A 197 9.30 12.76 -10.10
C MET A 197 9.32 14.29 -10.13
N GLY A 198 8.25 14.93 -10.64
CA GLY A 198 8.07 16.38 -10.61
C GLY A 198 7.73 16.94 -9.22
N GLY A 199 7.41 16.08 -8.25
CA GLY A 199 7.05 16.47 -6.89
C GLY A 199 5.60 16.98 -6.73
N PHE A 200 4.71 16.75 -7.69
CA PHE A 200 3.30 17.15 -7.63
C PHE A 200 2.37 16.04 -7.08
N ALA A 201 2.89 14.82 -6.87
CA ALA A 201 2.12 13.69 -6.33
C ALA A 201 2.33 13.41 -4.83
N VAL A 202 3.20 14.17 -4.15
CA VAL A 202 3.38 14.13 -2.68
C VAL A 202 3.20 15.53 -2.10
N PRO A 203 2.31 15.75 -1.10
CA PRO A 203 2.13 17.05 -0.47
C PRO A 203 3.42 17.61 0.13
N ALA A 204 3.61 18.93 0.07
CA ALA A 204 4.85 19.59 0.53
C ALA A 204 5.16 19.31 2.02
N TRP A 205 4.15 19.36 2.89
CA TRP A 205 4.32 19.05 4.32
C TRP A 205 4.71 17.58 4.55
N LEU A 206 4.17 16.66 3.74
CA LEU A 206 4.51 15.23 3.82
C LEU A 206 5.94 14.98 3.31
N LYS A 207 6.41 15.74 2.30
CA LYS A 207 7.83 15.72 1.89
C LYS A 207 8.78 16.18 3.01
N LEU A 208 8.33 17.03 3.93
CA LEU A 208 9.13 17.37 5.11
C LEU A 208 9.11 16.22 6.12
N LYS A 209 7.93 15.64 6.39
CA LYS A 209 7.75 14.51 7.32
C LYS A 209 8.50 13.24 6.91
N ARG A 210 8.72 13.03 5.61
CA ARG A 210 9.41 11.84 5.07
C ARG A 210 10.95 11.90 5.15
N LYS A 211 11.54 13.07 5.39
CA LYS A 211 13.00 13.26 5.42
C LYS A 211 13.62 12.48 6.57
N ASN A 212 14.76 11.86 6.30
CA ASN A 212 15.54 11.07 7.26
C ASN A 212 14.74 9.95 7.95
N LYS A 213 13.59 9.54 7.38
CA LYS A 213 12.84 8.38 7.87
C LYS A 213 13.42 7.08 7.33
N ARG A 214 13.18 6.01 8.07
CA ARG A 214 13.51 4.64 7.66
C ARG A 214 12.22 3.94 7.26
N TYR A 215 12.25 3.12 6.24
CA TYR A 215 11.06 2.49 5.67
C TYR A 215 11.06 0.99 5.93
N LEU A 216 9.90 0.46 6.30
CA LEU A 216 9.70 -0.96 6.55
C LEU A 216 8.76 -1.54 5.50
N PHE A 217 9.31 -2.22 4.50
CA PHE A 217 8.52 -2.81 3.42
C PHE A 217 7.95 -4.17 3.85
N LEU A 218 6.62 -4.27 3.86
CA LEU A 218 5.85 -5.44 4.30
C LEU A 218 4.92 -5.88 3.18
N GLY A 219 5.01 -7.15 2.77
CA GLY A 219 4.17 -7.70 1.69
C GLY A 219 4.44 -7.10 0.30
N MET A 220 5.55 -6.36 0.13
CA MET A 220 5.99 -5.84 -1.16
C MET A 220 6.95 -6.81 -1.84
N ARG A 221 6.81 -6.95 -3.16
CA ARG A 221 7.83 -7.53 -4.05
C ARG A 221 8.42 -6.41 -4.91
N PHE A 222 9.64 -6.58 -5.38
CA PHE A 222 10.29 -5.60 -6.28
C PHE A 222 10.58 -6.17 -7.67
N ASN A 223 9.73 -7.09 -8.10
CA ASN A 223 9.87 -7.81 -9.36
C ASN A 223 9.46 -6.93 -10.55
N ARG A 224 8.45 -6.08 -10.38
CA ARG A 224 7.90 -5.20 -11.44
C ARG A 224 8.51 -3.82 -11.40
N ASP A 225 8.58 -3.16 -12.56
CA ASP A 225 9.24 -1.85 -12.67
C ASP A 225 8.42 -0.75 -12.03
N THR A 226 7.12 -0.74 -12.29
CA THR A 226 6.15 0.18 -11.69
C THR A 226 6.24 0.26 -10.17
N GLU A 227 6.31 -0.89 -9.48
CA GLU A 227 6.45 -0.96 -8.03
C GLU A 227 7.76 -0.31 -7.56
N ARG A 228 8.86 -0.53 -8.30
CA ARG A 228 10.17 0.05 -7.97
C ARG A 228 10.22 1.54 -8.21
N MET A 229 9.60 2.03 -9.28
CA MET A 229 9.54 3.45 -9.61
C MET A 229 8.74 4.21 -8.54
N VAL A 230 7.50 3.78 -8.27
CA VAL A 230 6.67 4.38 -7.22
C VAL A 230 7.40 4.37 -5.86
N MET A 231 7.94 3.22 -5.45
CA MET A 231 8.72 3.13 -4.21
C MET A 231 9.89 4.13 -4.19
N SER A 232 10.63 4.25 -5.30
CA SER A 232 11.82 5.11 -5.39
C SER A 232 11.50 6.58 -5.12
N ASP A 233 10.41 7.08 -5.68
CA ASP A 233 9.99 8.47 -5.51
C ASP A 233 9.37 8.73 -4.12
N LEU A 234 8.65 7.74 -3.57
CA LEU A 234 8.01 7.86 -2.26
C LEU A 234 9.03 7.91 -1.12
N ILE A 235 10.09 7.11 -1.18
CA ILE A 235 11.16 7.08 -0.17
C ILE A 235 12.29 8.09 -0.41
N HIS A 236 12.11 9.04 -1.33
CA HIS A 236 13.09 10.10 -1.55
C HIS A 236 13.38 10.88 -0.26
N ASP A 237 14.65 11.25 -0.04
CA ASP A 237 15.19 11.79 1.21
C ASP A 237 15.09 10.86 2.43
N ALA A 238 14.99 9.54 2.23
CA ALA A 238 15.14 8.57 3.31
C ALA A 238 16.48 8.75 4.05
N ALA A 239 16.55 8.21 5.28
CA ALA A 239 17.81 8.12 6.00
C ALA A 239 18.90 7.39 5.17
N PRO A 240 20.20 7.67 5.40
CA PRO A 240 21.29 6.95 4.72
C PRO A 240 21.18 5.42 4.83
N ALA A 241 20.72 4.92 5.98
CA ALA A 241 20.22 3.57 6.14
C ALA A 241 18.70 3.58 5.95
N ALA A 242 18.24 3.43 4.71
CA ALA A 242 16.87 3.72 4.28
C ALA A 242 15.81 2.81 4.92
N GLY A 243 16.21 1.72 5.57
CA GLY A 243 15.32 0.84 6.34
C GLY A 243 15.47 -0.63 5.94
N TRP A 244 14.35 -1.34 5.87
CA TRP A 244 14.31 -2.79 5.73
C TRP A 244 13.24 -3.25 4.75
N ALA A 245 13.50 -4.38 4.10
CA ALA A 245 12.50 -5.09 3.32
C ALA A 245 12.40 -6.54 3.78
N LEU A 246 11.21 -6.97 4.22
CA LEU A 246 10.94 -8.36 4.58
C LEU A 246 10.43 -9.07 3.33
N ILE A 247 11.31 -9.84 2.69
CA ILE A 247 11.02 -10.58 1.47
C ILE A 247 11.48 -12.01 1.68
N GLY A 248 10.52 -12.93 1.87
CA GLY A 248 10.82 -14.36 1.94
C GLY A 248 11.27 -14.90 0.59
N ALA A 249 12.36 -15.67 0.59
CA ALA A 249 13.01 -16.21 -0.60
C ALA A 249 13.21 -15.13 -1.68
N PRO A 250 14.05 -14.10 -1.40
CA PRO A 250 14.24 -12.98 -2.30
C PRO A 250 14.98 -13.41 -3.56
N SER A 251 14.57 -12.88 -4.71
CA SER A 251 15.31 -13.06 -5.96
C SER A 251 16.60 -12.23 -5.96
N GLU A 252 17.57 -12.60 -6.80
CA GLU A 252 18.79 -11.80 -7.01
C GLU A 252 18.45 -10.36 -7.43
N LYS A 253 17.37 -10.18 -8.20
CA LYS A 253 16.89 -8.86 -8.62
C LYS A 253 16.43 -8.03 -7.43
N GLU A 254 15.67 -8.62 -6.50
CA GLU A 254 15.21 -7.94 -5.29
C GLU A 254 16.37 -7.59 -4.36
N SER A 255 17.35 -8.47 -4.22
CA SER A 255 18.59 -8.20 -3.48
C SER A 255 19.34 -6.99 -4.05
N LYS A 256 19.49 -6.93 -5.38
CA LYS A 256 20.12 -5.78 -6.07
C LYS A 256 19.32 -4.49 -5.88
N VAL A 257 17.99 -4.55 -5.90
CA VAL A 257 17.13 -3.38 -5.67
C VAL A 257 17.30 -2.87 -4.24
N CYS A 258 17.24 -3.75 -3.24
CA CYS A 258 17.39 -3.37 -1.83
C CYS A 258 18.75 -2.72 -1.58
N ALA A 259 19.83 -3.33 -2.10
CA ALA A 259 21.19 -2.77 -1.98
C ALA A 259 21.30 -1.38 -2.60
N ARG A 260 20.78 -1.17 -3.82
CA ARG A 260 20.79 0.15 -4.48
C ARG A 260 19.97 1.21 -3.76
N LYS A 261 18.98 0.80 -2.97
CA LYS A 261 18.12 1.70 -2.18
C LYS A 261 18.52 1.79 -0.72
N HIS A 262 19.68 1.23 -0.34
CA HIS A 262 20.17 1.21 1.03
C HIS A 262 19.18 0.57 2.03
N LEU A 263 18.42 -0.41 1.55
CA LEU A 263 17.51 -1.21 2.36
C LEU A 263 18.21 -2.50 2.80
N GLN A 264 18.15 -2.79 4.09
CA GLN A 264 18.54 -4.08 4.61
C GLN A 264 17.47 -5.11 4.22
N LEU A 265 17.85 -6.03 3.35
CA LEU A 265 17.02 -7.17 3.00
C LEU A 265 17.01 -8.18 4.16
N ILE A 266 15.83 -8.51 4.65
CA ILE A 266 15.60 -9.57 5.62
C ILE A 266 14.89 -10.70 4.88
N ASP A 267 15.55 -11.85 4.77
CA ASP A 267 14.95 -13.07 4.23
C ASP A 267 13.99 -13.68 5.25
N ALA A 268 12.81 -13.07 5.32
CA ALA A 268 11.66 -13.49 6.10
C ALA A 268 10.40 -12.85 5.51
N ASP A 269 9.27 -13.53 5.65
CA ASP A 269 7.97 -12.96 5.31
C ASP A 269 7.48 -11.99 6.41
N TRP A 270 6.66 -11.01 6.05
CA TRP A 270 6.07 -10.04 6.99
C TRP A 270 5.29 -10.71 8.14
N SER A 271 4.73 -11.90 7.90
CA SER A 271 4.02 -12.68 8.92
C SER A 271 4.92 -13.07 10.08
N ARG A 272 6.24 -13.17 9.88
CA ARG A 272 7.19 -13.42 10.97
C ARG A 272 7.25 -12.24 11.94
N LEU A 273 7.26 -11.01 11.42
CA LEU A 273 7.23 -9.79 12.23
C LEU A 273 5.91 -9.71 13.01
N PHE A 274 4.79 -9.99 12.33
CA PHE A 274 3.48 -10.03 12.98
C PHE A 274 3.39 -11.09 14.09
N ALA A 275 3.89 -12.30 13.85
CA ALA A 275 3.90 -13.39 14.82
C ALA A 275 4.79 -13.09 16.04
N LEU A 276 5.94 -12.43 15.84
CA LEU A 276 6.80 -12.01 16.94
C LEU A 276 6.16 -10.90 17.79
N ALA A 277 5.40 -10.02 17.17
CA ALA A 277 4.63 -9.00 17.89
C ALA A 277 3.39 -9.56 18.59
N ASN A 278 2.90 -10.73 18.17
CA ASN A 278 1.69 -11.39 18.68
C ASN A 278 1.93 -12.88 18.95
N PRO A 279 2.75 -13.23 19.96
CA PRO A 279 3.14 -14.62 20.22
C PRO A 279 1.95 -15.54 20.54
N GLU A 280 0.85 -15.01 21.06
CA GLU A 280 -0.38 -15.77 21.32
C GLU A 280 -1.14 -16.16 20.03
N ALA A 281 -1.09 -15.33 18.98
CA ALA A 281 -1.74 -15.61 17.69
C ALA A 281 -1.01 -16.69 16.87
N ALA A 282 0.28 -16.91 17.15
CA ALA A 282 1.09 -17.95 16.49
C ALA A 282 0.78 -19.37 17.01
N ALA A 283 0.20 -19.51 18.20
CA ALA A 283 -0.14 -20.81 18.79
C ALA A 283 -1.38 -21.46 18.14
N ASP A 284 -2.32 -20.66 17.64
CA ASP A 284 -3.54 -21.15 16.99
C ASP A 284 -3.35 -21.57 15.53
N THR A 285 -2.30 -21.08 14.86
CA THR A 285 -1.99 -21.46 13.47
C THR A 285 -1.37 -22.86 13.36
N VAL A 286 -0.81 -23.41 14.43
CA VAL A 286 -0.25 -24.78 14.48
C VAL A 286 -1.32 -25.83 14.78
N ARG A 287 -2.49 -25.45 15.30
CA ARG A 287 -3.57 -26.39 15.66
C ARG A 287 -4.54 -26.70 14.51
N VAL A 288 -4.39 -26.03 13.37
CA VAL A 288 -5.26 -26.20 12.18
C VAL A 288 -4.47 -26.60 10.92
N ALA A 289 -3.23 -27.05 11.09
CA ALA A 289 -2.40 -27.62 10.02
C ALA A 289 -2.37 -29.15 10.09
#